data_AF-A0A7C4N0R6-F1
#
_entry.id   AF-A0A7C4N0R6-F1
#
_cell.length_a   1.000
_cell.length_b   1.000
_cell.length_c   1.000
_cell.angle_alpha   90.00
_cell.angle_beta   90.00
_cell.angle_gamma   90.00
#
_symmetry.space_group_name_H-M   'P 1'
#
loop_
_entity.id
_entity.type
_entity.pdbx_description
1 polymer ?
#
loop_
_entity_poly.entity_id
_entity_poly.type
_entity_poly.pdbx_seq_one_letter_code
_entity_poly.pdbx_strand_id
1 'polypeptide(L)' 'MESEELIKLMETIDAQGIGWDKVQEQTKIPHAILKLYANSGPVPVTILKKLKTFIDAQAKQAA' A
#
# COMPACT_ATOMS: atom_id res chain seq x y z
N MET A 1 -10.52 5.03 -9.19
CA MET A 1 -10.18 5.69 -7.91
C MET A 1 -8.94 6.53 -8.13
N GLU A 2 -8.81 7.63 -7.40
CA GLU A 2 -7.71 8.57 -7.55
C GLU A 2 -6.43 8.05 -6.90
N SER A 3 -5.30 8.37 -7.51
CA SER A 3 -3.96 8.04 -7.03
C SER A 3 -3.64 8.63 -5.66
N GLU A 4 -4.37 9.67 -5.23
CA GLU A 4 -4.26 10.25 -3.89
C GLU A 4 -4.56 9.26 -2.77
N GLU A 5 -5.53 8.36 -2.97
CA GLU A 5 -5.90 7.36 -1.97
C GLU A 5 -4.77 6.34 -1.77
N LEU A 6 -4.06 6.00 -2.85
CA LEU A 6 -2.88 5.15 -2.80
C LEU A 6 -1.74 5.84 -2.06
N ILE A 7 -1.48 7.12 -2.36
CA ILE A 7 -0.42 7.90 -1.72
C ILE A 7 -0.63 7.93 -0.19
N LYS A 8 -1.85 8.19 0.28
CA LYS A 8 -2.17 8.17 1.73
C LYS A 8 -1.89 6.82 2.39
N LEU A 9 -2.20 5.70 1.70
CA LEU A 9 -1.89 4.36 2.20
C LEU A 9 -0.37 4.14 2.26
N MET A 10 0.37 4.61 1.25
CA MET A 10 1.83 4.52 1.23
C MET A 10 2.46 5.33 2.37
N GLU A 11 1.98 6.54 2.63
CA GLU A 11 2.43 7.36 3.77
C GLU A 11 2.12 6.69 5.11
N THR A 12 0.97 6.02 5.25
CA THR A 12 0.62 5.27 6.46
C THR A 12 1.61 4.14 6.72
N ILE A 13 1.97 3.38 5.67
CA ILE A 13 2.94 2.28 5.75
C ILE A 13 4.31 2.80 6.18
N ASP A 14 4.74 3.93 5.62
CA ASP A 14 6.01 4.58 5.96
C ASP A 14 6.01 5.11 7.41
N ALA A 15 4.91 5.75 7.83
CA ALA A 15 4.71 6.22 9.20
C ALA A 15 4.67 5.09 10.24
N GLN A 16 4.17 3.91 9.86
CA GLN A 16 4.22 2.71 10.70
C GLN A 16 5.61 2.04 10.72
N GLY A 17 6.59 2.54 9.96
CA GLY A 17 7.91 1.95 9.84
C GLY A 17 7.88 0.57 9.17
N ILE A 18 6.84 0.27 8.39
CA ILE A 18 6.72 -1.03 7.73
C ILE A 18 7.61 -1.02 6.49
N GLY A 19 8.63 -1.87 6.49
CA GLY A 19 9.49 -2.06 5.32
C GLY A 19 8.69 -2.50 4.10
N TRP A 20 8.93 -1.85 2.95
CA TRP A 20 8.30 -2.17 1.66
C TRP A 20 8.50 -3.62 1.21
N ASP A 21 9.52 -4.29 1.73
CA ASP A 21 9.76 -5.72 1.51
C ASP A 21 8.60 -6.58 2.03
N LYS A 22 8.15 -6.34 3.28
CA LYS A 22 6.99 -7.02 3.87
C LYS A 22 5.69 -6.71 3.14
N VAL A 23 5.53 -5.46 2.72
CA VAL A 23 4.36 -5.03 1.93
C VAL A 23 4.33 -5.82 0.62
N GLN A 24 5.47 -5.93 -0.05
CA GLN A 24 5.61 -6.66 -1.31
C GLN A 24 5.37 -8.15 -1.14
N GLU A 25 5.91 -8.79 -0.09
CA GLU A 25 5.68 -10.20 0.20
C GLU A 25 4.19 -10.52 0.44
N GLN A 26 3.52 -9.70 1.25
CA GLN A 26 2.13 -9.92 1.64
C GLN A 26 1.13 -9.56 0.55
N THR A 27 1.32 -8.41 -0.11
CA THR A 27 0.40 -7.96 -1.16
C THR A 27 0.67 -8.63 -2.50
N LYS A 28 1.90 -9.16 -2.68
CA LYS A 28 2.48 -9.61 -3.95
C LYS A 28 2.51 -8.51 -5.00
N ILE A 29 2.63 -7.25 -4.55
CA ILE A 29 2.66 -6.08 -5.43
C ILE A 29 4.02 -5.41 -5.27
N PRO A 30 4.80 -5.30 -6.36
CA PRO A 30 6.09 -4.61 -6.31
C PRO A 30 5.92 -3.13 -5.96
N HIS A 31 6.81 -2.60 -5.12
CA HIS A 31 6.80 -1.17 -4.78
C HIS A 31 6.89 -0.28 -6.04
N ALA A 32 7.65 -0.71 -7.05
CA ALA A 32 7.75 -0.02 -8.33
C ALA A 32 6.39 0.16 -9.03
N ILE A 33 5.50 -0.83 -8.91
CA ILE A 33 4.15 -0.78 -9.49
C ILE A 33 3.27 0.23 -8.72
N LEU A 34 3.35 0.24 -7.39
CA LEU A 34 2.66 1.25 -6.57
C LEU A 34 3.11 2.66 -6.92
N LYS A 35 4.42 2.85 -7.10
CA LYS A 35 5.00 4.13 -7.48
C LYS A 35 4.57 4.56 -8.88
N LEU A 36 4.48 3.63 -9.83
CA LEU A 36 3.95 3.90 -11.17
C LEU A 36 2.48 4.34 -11.10
N TYR A 37 1.65 3.65 -10.34
CA TYR A 37 0.25 4.00 -10.16
C TYR A 37 0.05 5.33 -9.42
N ALA A 38 0.93 5.66 -8.47
CA ALA A 38 0.92 6.96 -7.80
C ALA A 38 1.22 8.12 -8.78
N ASN A 39 2.00 7.88 -9.84
CA ASN A 39 2.46 8.92 -10.77
C ASN A 39 1.77 8.92 -12.15
N SER A 40 1.17 7.81 -12.60
CA SER A 40 0.78 7.62 -14.02
C SER A 40 -0.67 7.23 -14.25
N GLY A 41 -1.54 7.24 -13.25
CA GLY A 41 -2.99 7.20 -13.46
C GLY A 41 -3.74 6.15 -12.66
N PRO A 42 -4.96 5.77 -13.10
CA PRO A 42 -5.98 5.20 -12.24
C PRO A 42 -5.51 3.91 -11.57
N VAL A 43 -5.55 3.92 -10.25
CA VAL A 43 -5.14 2.78 -9.43
C VAL A 43 -6.23 1.70 -9.48
N PRO A 44 -5.88 0.43 -9.77
CA PRO A 44 -6.81 -0.67 -9.64
C PRO A 44 -7.33 -0.77 -8.19
N VAL A 45 -8.65 -0.84 -8.02
CA VAL A 45 -9.27 -0.92 -6.68
C VAL A 45 -8.79 -2.13 -5.89
N THR A 46 -8.37 -3.19 -6.58
CA THR A 46 -7.82 -4.41 -6.02
C THR A 46 -6.50 -4.15 -5.28
N ILE A 47 -5.67 -3.23 -5.78
CA ILE A 47 -4.41 -2.83 -5.15
C ILE A 47 -4.69 -2.06 -3.86
N LEU A 48 -5.61 -1.08 -3.93
CA LEU A 48 -6.05 -0.32 -2.76
C LEU A 48 -6.63 -1.23 -1.67
N LYS A 49 -7.51 -2.17 -2.04
CA LYS A 49 -8.06 -3.15 -1.09
C LYS A 49 -6.97 -3.99 -0.43
N LYS A 50 -6.03 -4.53 -1.20
CA LYS A 50 -4.91 -5.33 -0.66
C LYS A 50 -4.05 -4.54 0.31
N LEU A 51 -3.66 -3.31 -0.05
CA LEU A 51 -2.86 -2.43 0.82
C LEU A 51 -3.61 -2.06 2.10
N LYS A 52 -4.90 -1.72 1.99
CA LYS A 52 -5.73 -1.38 3.14
C LYS A 52 -5.91 -2.57 4.09
N THR A 53 -6.17 -3.77 3.55
CA THR A 53 -6.21 -5.01 4.35
C THR A 53 -4.88 -5.30 5.01
N PHE A 54 -3.77 -5.07 4.30
CA PHE A 54 -2.43 -5.24 4.85
C PHE A 54 -2.15 -4.28 6.01
N ILE A 55 -2.48 -2.99 5.87
CA ILE A 55 -2.34 -1.98 6.92
C ILE A 55 -3.20 -2.35 8.14
N ASP A 56 -4.46 -2.75 7.96
CA ASP A 56 -5.33 -3.20 9.07
C ASP A 56 -4.74 -4.43 9.79
N ALA A 57 -4.24 -5.40 9.03
CA ALA A 57 -3.62 -6.60 9.58
C ALA A 57 -2.33 -6.29 10.36
N GLN A 58 -1.52 -5.36 9.87
CA GLN A 58 -0.31 -4.90 10.55
C GLN A 58 -0.62 -4.07 11.80
N ALA A 59 -1.64 -3.20 11.74
CA ALA A 59 -2.10 -2.44 12.89
C ALA A 59 -2.63 -3.36 14.02
N LYS A 60 -3.30 -4.46 13.67
CA LYS A 60 -3.73 -5.48 14.65
C LYS A 60 -2.59 -6.32 15.23
N GLN A 61 -1.53 -6.58 14.47
CA GLN A 61 -0.37 -7.34 14.97
C GLN A 61 0.56 -6.53 15.87
N ALA A 62 0.45 -5.20 15.84
CA ALA A 62 1.22 -4.30 16.69
C ALA A 62 0.55 -3.99 18.05
N ALA A 63 -0.62 -4.59 18.35
CA ALA A 63 -1.41 -4.38 19.57
C ALA A 63 -1.27 -5.54 20.56
#